data_AF-A0A1V6SXP5-F1
#
_entry.id   AF-A0A1V6SXP5-F1
#
_cell.length_a   1.000
_cell.length_b   1.000
_cell.length_c   1.000
_cell.angle_alpha   90.00
_cell.angle_beta   90.00
_cell.angle_gamma   90.00
#
_symmetry.space_group_name_H-M   'P 1'
#
loop_
_entity.id
_entity.type
_entity.pdbx_description
1 polymer ?
#
loop_
_entity_poly.entity_id
_entity_poly.type
_entity_poly.pdbx_seq_one_letter_code
_entity_poly.pdbx_strand_id
1 'polypeptide(L)'
;MAEVGGLINAGAETTSIALTNVLEFLLHNPKHLQELREEIDVVLDEDELIAPPPTPAGLPRRTPPEGAQILSEFIPGDTTMDPESRKKMKPDFISFSSGARGCLGCNISYLKQMVVVATIAHRYEFALPSPNFQLVRKEPFNLLVGELPLKIWCRELSFDSVQA
;
A
#
# COMPACT_ATOMS: atom_id res chain seq x y z
N MET A 1 17.85 10.67 -24.38
CA MET A 1 18.43 9.68 -23.45
C MET A 1 18.38 10.16 -22.00
N ALA A 2 18.89 11.36 -21.67
CA ALA A 2 18.93 11.87 -20.28
C ALA A 2 17.54 12.02 -19.62
N GLU A 3 16.53 12.52 -20.34
CA GLU A 3 15.17 12.71 -19.80
C GLU A 3 14.46 11.40 -19.47
N VAL A 4 14.61 10.38 -20.33
CA VAL A 4 14.05 9.05 -20.10
C VAL A 4 14.70 8.40 -18.88
N GLY A 5 16.02 8.52 -18.74
CA GLY A 5 16.74 8.06 -17.55
C GLY A 5 16.26 8.75 -16.27
N GLY A 6 15.99 10.06 -16.32
CA GLY A 6 15.43 10.81 -15.20
C GLY A 6 14.05 10.31 -14.77
N LEU A 7 13.16 10.05 -15.72
CA LEU A 7 11.82 9.50 -15.44
C LEU A 7 11.87 8.10 -14.83
N ILE A 8 12.73 7.22 -15.37
CA ILE A 8 12.89 5.85 -14.85
C ILE A 8 13.43 5.88 -13.42
N ASN A 9 14.48 6.68 -13.17
CA ASN A 9 15.10 6.74 -11.85
C ASN A 9 14.14 7.29 -10.78
N ALA A 10 13.45 8.40 -11.10
CA ALA A 10 12.49 9.02 -10.19
C ALA A 10 11.34 8.07 -9.80
N GLY A 11 10.82 7.32 -10.78
CA GLY A 11 9.73 6.38 -10.54
C GLY A 11 10.17 5.10 -9.83
N ALA A 12 11.31 4.52 -10.21
CA ALA A 12 11.79 3.27 -9.63
C ALA A 12 12.18 3.44 -8.15
N GLU A 13 13.03 4.42 -7.83
CA GLU A 13 13.53 4.61 -6.46
C GLU A 13 12.38 4.87 -5.47
N THR A 14 11.51 5.84 -5.78
CA THR A 14 10.40 6.22 -4.88
C THR A 14 9.38 5.10 -4.70
N THR A 15 9.06 4.35 -5.76
CA THR A 15 8.11 3.22 -5.68
C THR A 15 8.68 2.08 -4.86
N SER A 16 9.96 1.74 -5.03
CA SER A 16 10.63 0.69 -4.26
C SER A 16 10.68 1.02 -2.77
N ILE A 17 10.97 2.28 -2.41
CA ILE A 17 10.96 2.75 -1.01
C ILE A 17 9.56 2.63 -0.42
N ALA A 18 8.52 3.06 -1.14
CA ALA A 18 7.14 2.98 -0.68
C ALA A 18 6.71 1.52 -0.45
N LEU A 19 6.95 0.64 -1.41
CA LEU A 19 6.61 -0.79 -1.32
C LEU A 19 7.33 -1.48 -0.15
N THR A 20 8.61 -1.16 0.07
CA THR A 20 9.39 -1.74 1.17
C THR A 20 8.82 -1.32 2.52
N ASN A 21 8.47 -0.03 2.69
CA ASN A 21 7.83 0.44 3.92
C ASN A 21 6.44 -0.18 4.11
N VAL A 22 5.61 -0.25 3.06
CA VAL A 22 4.29 -0.89 3.14
C VAL A 22 4.42 -2.34 3.61
N LEU A 23 5.32 -3.12 3.00
CA LEU A 23 5.53 -4.50 3.39
C LEU A 23 6.03 -4.60 4.83
N GLU A 24 7.01 -3.80 5.24
CA GLU A 24 7.52 -3.81 6.62
C GLU A 24 6.44 -3.45 7.65
N PHE A 25 5.61 -2.43 7.38
CA PHE A 25 4.52 -2.06 8.27
C PHE A 25 3.45 -3.14 8.37
N LEU A 26 3.10 -3.79 7.26
CA LEU A 26 2.16 -4.92 7.26
C LEU A 26 2.68 -6.09 8.10
N LEU A 27 3.97 -6.41 8.00
CA LEU A 27 4.59 -7.51 8.75
C LEU A 27 4.66 -7.25 10.25
N HIS A 28 4.82 -5.99 10.67
CA HIS A 28 4.75 -5.62 12.09
C HIS A 28 3.32 -5.54 12.62
N ASN A 29 2.32 -5.50 11.74
CA ASN A 29 0.92 -5.37 12.10
C ASN A 29 0.10 -6.53 11.52
N PRO A 30 0.24 -7.76 12.07
CA PRO A 30 -0.35 -8.96 11.49
C PRO A 30 -1.87 -8.89 11.36
N LYS A 31 -2.54 -8.17 12.26
CA LYS A 31 -3.99 -7.91 12.18
C LYS A 31 -4.38 -7.23 10.86
N HIS A 32 -3.68 -6.17 10.48
CA HIS A 32 -3.97 -5.42 9.25
C HIS A 32 -3.58 -6.22 7.99
N LEU A 33 -2.51 -7.03 8.06
CA LEU A 33 -2.16 -7.94 6.97
C LEU A 33 -3.23 -9.03 6.77
N GLN A 34 -3.80 -9.54 7.87
CA GLN A 34 -4.89 -10.51 7.81
C GLN A 34 -6.16 -9.88 7.22
N GLU A 35 -6.58 -8.71 7.69
CA GLU A 35 -7.73 -7.97 7.14
C GLU A 35 -7.54 -7.72 5.63
N LEU A 36 -6.36 -7.27 5.22
CA LEU A 36 -6.02 -7.07 3.81
C LEU A 36 -6.13 -8.36 2.99
N ARG A 37 -5.65 -9.49 3.54
CA ARG A 37 -5.75 -10.79 2.87
C ARG A 37 -7.19 -11.24 2.73
N GLU A 38 -8.00 -11.13 3.78
CA GLU A 38 -9.42 -11.46 3.74
C GLU A 38 -10.15 -10.61 2.68
N GLU A 39 -9.86 -9.31 2.58
CA GLU A 39 -10.43 -8.46 1.52
C GLU A 39 -10.01 -8.89 0.11
N ILE A 40 -8.75 -9.28 -0.08
CA ILE A 40 -8.22 -9.67 -1.39
C ILE A 40 -8.72 -11.06 -1.80
N ASP A 41 -8.70 -12.04 -0.88
CA ASP A 41 -9.06 -13.42 -1.17
C ASP A 41 -10.56 -13.59 -1.44
N VAL A 42 -11.39 -12.64 -1.03
CA VAL A 42 -12.82 -12.57 -1.43
C VAL A 42 -12.98 -12.18 -2.90
N VAL A 43 -11.99 -11.51 -3.48
CA VAL A 43 -12.05 -10.95 -4.85
C VAL A 43 -11.21 -11.75 -5.85
N LEU A 44 -10.07 -12.30 -5.43
CA LEU A 44 -9.13 -13.01 -6.29
C LEU A 44 -9.23 -14.53 -6.10
N ASP A 45 -9.31 -15.24 -7.22
CA ASP A 45 -9.26 -16.70 -7.29
C ASP A 45 -7.81 -17.23 -7.22
N GLU A 46 -7.63 -18.51 -6.86
CA GLU A 46 -6.29 -19.14 -6.68
C GLU A 46 -5.38 -19.02 -7.92
N ASP A 47 -5.95 -19.11 -9.12
CA ASP A 47 -5.21 -19.05 -10.38
C ASP A 47 -4.89 -17.62 -10.83
N GLU A 48 -5.41 -16.60 -10.13
CA GLU A 48 -5.10 -15.20 -10.40
C GLU A 48 -3.73 -14.80 -9.84
N LEU A 49 -2.71 -15.13 -10.63
CA LEU A 49 -1.30 -14.91 -10.27
C LEU A 49 -0.91 -13.43 -10.08
N ILE A 50 -1.68 -12.50 -10.63
CA ILE A 50 -1.44 -11.05 -10.57
C ILE A 50 -2.78 -10.38 -10.35
N ALA A 51 -2.89 -9.59 -9.29
CA ALA A 51 -4.09 -8.82 -9.01
C ALA A 51 -4.43 -7.90 -10.20
N PRO A 52 -5.72 -7.79 -10.58
CA PRO A 52 -6.13 -6.95 -11.68
C PRO A 52 -5.87 -5.48 -11.32
N PRO A 53 -5.68 -4.60 -12.33
CA PRO A 53 -5.52 -3.19 -12.07
C PRO A 53 -6.76 -2.66 -11.31
N PRO A 54 -6.56 -1.81 -10.29
CA PRO A 54 -7.67 -1.29 -9.50
C PRO A 54 -8.67 -0.54 -10.38
N THR A 55 -9.96 -0.78 -10.14
CA THR A 55 -10.99 0.00 -10.82
C THR A 55 -10.98 1.45 -10.30
N PRO A 56 -11.37 2.45 -11.12
CA PRO A 56 -11.40 3.85 -10.70
C PRO A 56 -12.38 4.13 -9.54
N ALA A 57 -13.26 3.19 -9.23
CA ALA A 57 -14.20 3.27 -8.13
C ALA A 57 -13.45 3.05 -6.80
N GLY A 58 -13.01 4.15 -6.18
CA GLY A 58 -12.39 4.09 -4.87
C GLY A 58 -13.36 3.57 -3.82
N LEU A 59 -13.01 2.45 -3.17
CA LEU A 59 -13.76 1.94 -2.02
C LEU A 59 -13.95 3.04 -0.96
N PRO A 60 -15.09 3.04 -0.25
CA PRO A 60 -15.31 3.99 0.83
C PRO A 60 -14.26 3.77 1.92
N ARG A 61 -13.41 4.77 2.16
CA ARG A 61 -12.52 4.74 3.33
C ARG A 61 -13.34 4.99 4.58
N ARG A 62 -13.19 4.11 5.58
CA ARG A 62 -13.73 4.27 6.93
C ARG A 62 -12.61 4.59 7.91
N THR A 63 -12.86 5.46 8.88
CA THR A 63 -11.93 5.70 9.98
C THR A 63 -11.96 4.54 10.99
N PRO A 64 -10.85 4.29 11.73
CA PRO A 64 -10.83 3.32 12.82
C PRO A 64 -11.93 3.59 13.86
N PRO A 65 -12.42 2.57 14.60
CA PRO A 65 -13.48 2.73 15.61
C PRO A 65 -13.16 3.78 16.70
N GLU A 66 -11.89 3.92 17.05
CA GLU A 66 -11.39 4.92 18.01
C GLU A 66 -11.35 6.35 17.46
N GLY A 67 -11.60 6.53 16.15
CA GLY A 67 -11.40 7.79 15.45
C GLY A 67 -9.96 8.00 15.02
N ALA A 68 -9.71 9.11 14.34
CA ALA A 68 -8.37 9.48 13.90
C ALA A 68 -8.14 10.97 14.11
N GLN A 69 -7.05 11.32 14.79
CA GLN A 69 -6.61 12.70 14.87
C GLN A 69 -5.68 13.00 13.68
N ILE A 70 -6.08 13.95 12.84
CA ILE A 70 -5.32 14.41 11.69
C ILE A 70 -5.01 15.88 11.90
N LEU A 71 -3.74 16.20 12.18
CA LEU A 71 -3.31 17.55 12.55
C LEU A 71 -4.12 18.07 13.75
N SER A 72 -4.82 19.20 13.58
CA SER A 72 -5.66 19.82 14.61
C SER A 72 -7.13 19.39 14.56
N GLU A 73 -7.49 18.41 13.73
CA GLU A 73 -8.87 17.96 13.52
C GLU A 73 -9.04 16.50 13.97
N PHE A 74 -10.11 16.23 14.73
CA PHE A 74 -10.48 14.89 15.14
C PHE A 74 -11.62 14.37 14.25
N ILE A 75 -11.38 13.25 13.57
CA ILE A 75 -12.40 12.56 12.78
C ILE A 75 -13.00 11.46 13.65
N PRO A 76 -14.32 11.48 13.91
CA PRO A 76 -14.97 10.43 14.69
C PRO A 76 -14.74 9.05 14.10
N GLY A 77 -14.77 8.04 14.96
CA GLY A 77 -14.61 6.66 14.53
C GLY A 77 -15.74 6.20 13.63
N ASP A 78 -15.47 5.16 12.85
CA ASP A 78 -16.46 4.52 11.97
C ASP A 78 -17.07 5.44 10.88
N THR A 79 -16.47 6.62 10.66
CA THR A 79 -16.94 7.60 9.68
C THR A 79 -16.55 7.16 8.28
N THR A 80 -17.55 6.85 7.45
CA THR A 80 -17.35 6.68 6.02
C THR A 80 -17.16 8.04 5.36
N MET A 81 -16.00 8.27 4.76
CA MET A 81 -15.71 9.54 4.10
C MET A 81 -16.57 9.73 2.84
N ASP A 82 -17.53 10.64 2.91
CA ASP A 82 -18.31 11.05 1.75
C ASP A 82 -17.42 11.73 0.69
N PRO A 83 -17.87 11.81 -0.58
CA PRO A 83 -17.08 12.42 -1.64
C PRO A 83 -16.65 13.88 -1.37
N GLU A 84 -17.44 14.68 -0.64
CA GLU A 84 -17.12 16.08 -0.33
C GLU A 84 -16.04 16.17 0.75
N SER A 85 -16.13 15.37 1.81
CA SER A 85 -15.06 15.28 2.82
C SER A 85 -13.74 14.81 2.21
N ARG A 86 -13.79 13.86 1.25
CA ARG A 86 -12.59 13.45 0.48
C ARG A 86 -12.00 14.59 -0.34
N LYS A 87 -12.81 15.48 -0.92
CA LYS A 87 -12.32 16.66 -1.66
C LYS A 87 -11.63 17.66 -0.73
N LYS A 88 -12.12 17.84 0.50
CA LYS A 88 -11.53 18.73 1.50
C LYS A 88 -10.17 18.25 2.01
N MET A 89 -9.98 16.93 2.14
CA MET A 89 -8.72 16.35 2.64
C MET A 89 -7.62 16.24 1.57
N LYS A 90 -8.00 16.12 0.29
CA LYS A 90 -7.06 15.96 -0.83
C LYS A 90 -5.93 17.01 -0.90
N PRO A 91 -6.18 18.32 -0.66
CA PRO A 91 -5.15 19.36 -0.70
C PRO A 91 -4.01 19.15 0.32
N ASP A 92 -4.30 18.54 1.48
CA ASP A 92 -3.32 18.35 2.55
C ASP A 92 -2.41 17.12 2.31
N PHE A 93 -2.81 16.22 1.41
CA PHE A 93 -2.02 15.05 1.03
C PHE A 93 -1.06 15.39 -0.12
N ILE A 94 0.15 15.85 0.22
CA ILE A 94 1.16 16.33 -0.73
C ILE A 94 2.28 15.32 -1.05
N SER A 95 2.06 14.03 -0.82
CA SER A 95 3.06 12.97 -1.07
C SER A 95 3.56 12.91 -2.52
N PHE A 96 2.75 13.39 -3.46
CA PHE A 96 3.10 13.50 -4.88
C PHE A 96 3.30 14.96 -5.32
N SER A 97 3.52 15.88 -4.37
CA SER A 97 3.52 17.33 -4.60
C SER A 97 2.17 17.84 -5.19
N SER A 98 2.10 19.12 -5.53
CA SER A 98 0.91 19.75 -6.10
C SER A 98 1.27 20.86 -7.10
N GLY A 99 0.31 21.26 -7.95
CA GLY A 99 0.48 22.33 -8.94
C GLY A 99 1.33 21.94 -10.15
N ALA A 100 1.97 22.93 -10.79
CA ALA A 100 2.73 22.77 -12.04
C ALA A 100 3.94 21.82 -11.94
N ARG A 101 4.40 21.51 -10.72
CA ARG A 101 5.48 20.56 -10.43
C ARG A 101 4.99 19.31 -9.69
N GLY A 102 3.68 19.01 -9.76
CA GLY A 102 3.13 17.77 -9.26
C GLY A 102 3.76 16.57 -9.96
N CYS A 103 3.85 15.43 -9.25
CA CYS A 103 4.43 14.21 -9.79
C CYS A 103 3.63 13.73 -11.00
N LEU A 104 4.29 13.67 -12.15
CA LEU A 104 3.72 13.14 -13.39
C LEU A 104 3.35 11.66 -13.27
N GLY A 105 4.06 10.91 -12.42
CA GLY A 105 3.90 9.47 -12.22
C GLY A 105 2.89 9.07 -11.15
N CYS A 106 2.08 9.98 -10.59
CA CYS A 106 1.21 9.69 -9.45
C CYS A 106 0.25 8.50 -9.70
N ASN A 107 -0.47 8.51 -10.83
CA ASN A 107 -1.41 7.44 -11.18
C ASN A 107 -0.70 6.10 -11.40
N ILE A 108 0.46 6.12 -12.07
CA ILE A 108 1.27 4.92 -12.31
C ILE A 108 1.82 4.37 -11.01
N SER A 109 2.26 5.24 -10.09
CA SER A 109 2.76 4.84 -8.77
C SER A 109 1.68 4.16 -7.96
N TYR A 110 0.47 4.73 -7.89
CA TYR A 110 -0.66 4.09 -7.21
C TYR A 110 -1.00 2.74 -7.81
N LEU A 111 -1.10 2.65 -9.14
CA LEU A 111 -1.39 1.39 -9.83
C LEU A 111 -0.35 0.32 -9.48
N LYS A 112 0.94 0.65 -9.60
CA LYS A 112 2.04 -0.27 -9.26
C LYS A 112 1.99 -0.71 -7.81
N GLN A 113 1.82 0.23 -6.88
CA GLN A 113 1.78 -0.07 -5.45
C GLN A 113 0.61 -1.01 -5.13
N MET A 114 -0.60 -0.70 -5.63
CA MET A 114 -1.79 -1.52 -5.36
C MET A 114 -1.66 -2.93 -5.95
N VAL A 115 -1.28 -3.05 -7.23
CA VAL A 115 -1.16 -4.36 -7.89
C VAL A 115 -0.07 -5.20 -7.23
N VAL A 116 1.10 -4.61 -6.93
CA VAL A 116 2.21 -5.34 -6.30
C VAL A 116 1.83 -5.77 -4.90
N VAL A 117 1.32 -4.86 -4.06
CA VAL A 117 0.95 -5.19 -2.66
C VAL A 117 -0.14 -6.26 -2.62
N ALA A 118 -1.19 -6.13 -3.43
CA ALA A 118 -2.27 -7.11 -3.47
C ALA A 118 -1.75 -8.49 -3.94
N THR A 119 -0.96 -8.51 -5.01
CA THR A 119 -0.40 -9.75 -5.56
C THR A 119 0.50 -10.47 -4.55
N ILE A 120 1.41 -9.75 -3.89
CA ILE A 120 2.34 -10.38 -2.95
C ILE A 120 1.62 -10.85 -1.67
N ALA A 121 0.64 -10.08 -1.19
CA ALA A 121 -0.11 -10.41 0.02
C ALA A 121 -1.01 -11.65 -0.18
N HIS A 122 -1.61 -11.78 -1.36
CA HIS A 122 -2.42 -12.95 -1.74
C HIS A 122 -1.58 -14.21 -1.86
N ARG A 123 -0.45 -14.14 -2.58
CA ARG A 123 0.29 -15.32 -3.03
C ARG A 123 1.33 -15.86 -2.07
N TYR A 124 1.87 -15.02 -1.20
CA TYR A 124 3.04 -15.38 -0.41
C TYR A 124 2.83 -15.17 1.08
N GLU A 125 3.52 -16.01 1.83
CA GLU A 125 3.79 -15.85 3.24
C GLU A 125 5.19 -15.28 3.46
N PHE A 126 5.36 -14.63 4.61
CA PHE A 126 6.57 -13.89 4.94
C PHE A 126 7.01 -14.16 6.38
N ALA A 127 8.32 -14.16 6.61
CA ALA A 127 8.86 -14.08 7.95
C ALA A 127 10.02 -13.08 8.00
N LEU A 128 9.95 -12.18 8.99
CA LEU A 128 11.07 -11.32 9.38
C LEU A 128 12.17 -12.15 10.06
N PRO A 129 13.43 -11.70 10.04
CA PRO A 129 14.53 -12.41 10.71
C PRO A 129 14.33 -12.51 12.23
N SER A 130 13.64 -11.53 12.81
CA SER A 130 13.27 -11.52 14.22
C SER A 130 12.00 -10.67 14.42
N PRO A 131 11.22 -10.90 15.48
CA PRO A 131 10.02 -10.09 15.79
C PRO A 131 10.31 -8.61 16.04
N ASN A 132 11.54 -8.26 16.43
CA ASN A 132 11.97 -6.90 16.74
C ASN A 132 12.85 -6.31 15.63
N PHE A 133 12.83 -6.89 14.42
CA PHE A 133 13.60 -6.37 13.30
C PHE A 133 13.14 -4.95 12.98
N GLN A 134 14.06 -3.99 12.93
CA GLN A 134 13.73 -2.62 12.57
C GLN A 134 14.41 -2.27 11.25
N LEU A 135 13.62 -1.84 10.28
CA LEU A 135 14.14 -1.38 9.01
C LEU A 135 14.90 -0.06 9.21
N VAL A 136 16.19 -0.09 8.85
CA VAL A 136 17.03 1.11 8.90
C VAL A 136 16.54 2.11 7.88
N ARG A 137 16.27 3.34 8.33
CA ARG A 137 15.84 4.46 7.49
C ARG A 137 16.90 5.55 7.55
N LYS A 138 17.25 6.10 6.39
CA LYS A 138 18.18 7.21 6.26
C LYS A 138 17.44 8.35 5.57
N GLU A 139 17.56 9.56 6.09
CA GLU A 139 16.87 10.74 5.54
C GLU A 139 17.83 11.71 4.81
N PRO A 140 18.52 11.31 3.73
CA PRO A 140 19.28 12.26 2.92
C PRO A 140 18.40 12.98 1.89
N PHE A 141 17.43 12.29 1.27
CA PHE A 141 16.54 12.85 0.24
C PHE A 141 15.13 12.23 0.24
N ASN A 142 15.00 10.89 0.16
CA ASN A 142 13.73 10.18 -0.07
C ASN A 142 13.34 9.18 1.04
N LEU A 143 13.83 9.35 2.29
CA LEU A 143 13.70 8.35 3.36
C LEU A 143 14.17 6.96 2.88
N LEU A 144 15.44 6.89 2.46
CA LEU A 144 16.05 5.67 1.92
C LEU A 144 15.97 4.55 2.95
N VAL A 145 15.54 3.39 2.49
CA VAL A 145 15.42 2.17 3.29
C VAL A 145 16.67 1.31 3.13
N GLY A 146 17.10 0.68 4.22
CA GLY A 146 18.11 -0.38 4.20
C GLY A 146 17.55 -1.69 3.66
N GLU A 147 18.30 -2.77 3.85
CA GLU A 147 17.86 -4.09 3.43
C GLU A 147 16.67 -4.57 4.29
N LEU A 148 15.66 -5.13 3.64
CA LEU A 148 14.55 -5.85 4.27
C LEU A 148 14.70 -7.35 3.98
N PRO A 149 15.56 -8.07 4.73
CA PRO A 149 15.72 -9.51 4.56
C PRO A 149 14.42 -10.22 4.95
N LEU A 150 13.84 -10.97 4.01
CA LEU A 150 12.60 -11.72 4.21
C LEU A 150 12.77 -13.15 3.77
N LYS A 151 12.23 -14.07 4.56
CA LYS A 151 11.91 -15.41 4.08
C LYS A 151 10.54 -15.34 3.42
N ILE A 152 10.43 -15.86 2.18
CA ILE A 152 9.20 -15.84 1.38
C ILE A 152 8.89 -17.26 0.91
N TRP A 153 7.64 -17.68 1.00
CA TRP A 153 7.16 -18.95 0.45
C TRP A 153 5.72 -18.82 -0.04
N CYS A 154 5.29 -19.68 -0.96
CA CYS A 154 3.91 -19.66 -1.45
C CYS A 154 2.93 -19.97 -0.33
N ARG A 155 1.80 -19.27 -0.31
CA ARG A 155 0.70 -19.48 0.64
C ARG A 155 -0.16 -20.67 0.21
N GLU A 156 -0.66 -21.41 1.19
CA GLU A 156 -1.67 -22.45 0.97
C GLU A 156 -3.06 -21.80 1.12
N LEU A 157 -3.81 -21.71 0.01
CA LEU A 157 -5.15 -21.15 0.01
C LEU A 157 -6.15 -22.30 0.19
N SER A 158 -6.82 -22.35 1.35
CA SER A 158 -7.89 -23.32 1.62
C SER A 158 -9.22 -22.75 1.16
N PHE A 159 -9.70 -23.18 0.00
CA PHE A 159 -11.06 -22.87 -0.43
C PHE A 159 -12.02 -23.93 0.13
N ASP A 160 -12.85 -23.53 1.10
CA ASP A 160 -14.10 -24.24 1.31
C ASP A 160 -14.92 -24.01 0.06
N SER A 161 -15.07 -25.06 -0.75
CA SER A 161 -15.95 -25.06 -1.91
C SER A 161 -17.38 -24.78 -1.44
N VAL A 162 -17.77 -23.51 -1.38
CA VAL A 162 -19.16 -23.11 -1.25
C VAL A 162 -19.80 -23.39 -2.60
N GLN A 163 -20.31 -24.61 -2.71
CA GLN A 163 -21.31 -25.00 -3.70
C GLN A 163 -22.53 -24.08 -3.57
N ALA A 164 -22.91 -23.40 -4.64
CA ALA A 164 -24.26 -23.37 -5.23
C ALA A 164 -24.41 -22.19 -6.23
#